data_AF-A0A553RME6-F1
#
_entry.id   AF-A0A553RME6-F1
#
_cell.length_a   1.000
_cell.length_b   1.000
_cell.length_c   1.000
_cell.angle_alpha   90.00
_cell.angle_beta   90.00
_cell.angle_gamma   90.00
#
_symmetry.space_group_name_H-M   'P 1'
#
loop_
_entity.id
_entity.type
_entity.pdbx_description
1 polymer ?
#
loop_
_entity_poly.entity_id
_entity_poly.type
_entity_poly.pdbx_seq_one_letter_code
_entity_poly.pdbx_strand_id
1 'polypeptide(L)'
;DSDIQKKIDYEIRMRDGACKLLAACSQRDQALEASKSLLTCSSRILAYMSELQRMKEAQVMQRVARRSGFLLFSVAPSNNVCVNSIS
;
A
#
# COMPACT_ATOMS: atom_id res chain seq x y z
N ASP A 1 -6.50 -6.35 8.50
CA ASP A 1 -6.34 -4.90 8.22
C ASP A 1 -5.56 -4.13 9.27
N SER A 2 -5.76 -4.37 10.58
CA SER A 2 -5.12 -3.59 11.65
C SER A 2 -3.59 -3.62 11.66
N ASP A 3 -2.95 -4.74 11.31
CA ASP A 3 -1.49 -4.83 11.37
C ASP A 3 -0.76 -4.10 10.23
N ILE A 4 -1.34 -4.05 9.03
CA ILE A 4 -0.81 -3.23 7.93
C ILE A 4 -0.98 -1.74 8.27
N GLN A 5 -2.11 -1.35 8.86
CA GLN A 5 -2.32 0.02 9.29
C GLN A 5 -1.27 0.45 10.33
N LYS A 6 -0.97 -0.38 11.33
CA LYS A 6 0.11 -0.11 12.30
C LYS A 6 1.48 0.05 11.63
N LYS A 7 1.78 -0.74 10.59
CA LYS A 7 3.02 -0.59 9.82
C LYS A 7 3.06 0.74 9.07
N ILE A 8 1.97 1.13 8.41
CA ILE A 8 1.85 2.44 7.74
C ILE A 8 2.08 3.57 8.75
N ASP A 9 1.40 3.54 9.89
CA ASP A 9 1.51 4.58 10.92
C ASP A 9 2.94 4.66 11.51
N TYR A 10 3.61 3.51 11.64
CA TYR A 10 5.03 3.47 12.01
C TYR A 10 5.91 4.16 10.96
N GLU A 11 5.77 3.80 9.68
CA GLU A 11 6.59 4.39 8.62
C GLU A 11 6.33 5.90 8.45
N ILE A 12 5.09 6.36 8.64
CA ILE A 12 4.77 7.80 8.64
C ILE A 12 5.53 8.53 9.74
N ARG A 13 5.54 7.98 10.98
CA ARG A 13 6.30 8.57 12.08
C ARG A 13 7.81 8.57 11.81
N MET A 14 8.34 7.50 11.22
CA MET A 14 9.76 7.44 10.82
C MET A 14 10.09 8.50 9.76
N ARG A 15 9.22 8.66 8.77
CA ARG A 15 9.35 9.68 7.73
C ARG A 15 9.37 11.09 8.30
N ASP A 16 8.46 11.39 9.23
CA ASP A 16 8.42 12.70 9.91
C ASP A 16 9.68 12.96 10.73
N GLY A 17 10.21 11.93 11.40
CA GLY A 17 11.50 12.00 12.08
C GLY A 17 12.65 12.30 11.13
N ALA A 18 12.71 11.61 9.98
CA ALA A 18 13.72 11.83 8.95
C ALA A 18 13.64 13.24 8.35
N CYS A 19 12.43 13.79 8.13
CA CYS A 19 12.24 15.18 7.69
C CYS A 19 12.81 16.19 8.68
N LYS A 20 12.53 16.00 9.98
CA LYS A 20 13.07 16.87 11.04
C LYS A 20 14.59 16.78 11.14
N LEU A 21 15.14 15.57 11.03
CA LEU A 21 16.59 15.35 11.01
C LEU A 21 17.23 16.02 9.78
N LEU A 22 16.62 15.87 8.59
CA LEU A 22 17.10 16.48 7.36
C LEU A 22 17.15 18.02 7.46
N ALA A 23 16.12 18.64 8.06
CA ALA A 23 16.08 20.08 8.31
C ALA A 23 17.19 20.56 9.28
N ALA A 24 17.68 19.68 10.15
CA ALA A 24 18.75 19.97 11.10
C ALA A 24 20.15 19.64 10.54
N CYS A 25 20.26 19.03 9.36
CA CYS A 25 21.55 18.64 8.78
C CYS A 25 22.36 19.88 8.37
N SER A 26 23.61 19.95 8.80
CA SER A 26 24.57 20.99 8.39
C SER A 26 25.64 20.47 7.43
N GLN A 27 25.74 19.14 7.30
CA GLN A 27 26.71 18.46 6.44
C GLN A 27 26.01 17.63 5.36
N ARG A 28 26.66 17.53 4.21
CA ARG A 28 26.14 16.80 3.04
C ARG A 28 25.90 15.32 3.33
N ASP A 29 26.79 14.66 4.06
CA ASP A 29 26.69 13.24 4.35
C ASP A 29 25.51 12.93 5.29
N GLN A 30 25.29 13.78 6.29
CA GLN A 30 24.11 13.69 7.16
C GLN A 30 22.81 13.85 6.37
N ALA A 31 22.76 14.85 5.49
CA ALA A 31 21.61 15.09 4.63
C ALA A 31 21.35 13.91 3.67
N LEU A 32 22.41 13.29 3.14
CA LEU A 32 22.31 12.12 2.27
C LEU A 32 21.71 10.92 3.01
N GLU A 33 22.21 10.58 4.20
CA GLU A 33 21.69 9.45 4.97
C GLU A 33 20.24 9.68 5.44
N ALA A 34 19.91 10.91 5.85
CA ALA A 34 18.54 11.28 6.17
C ALA A 34 17.62 11.18 4.94
N SER A 35 18.09 11.61 3.76
CA SER A 35 17.34 11.52 2.50
C SER A 35 17.12 10.07 2.06
N LYS A 36 18.12 9.19 2.21
CA LYS A 36 17.97 7.75 1.96
C LYS A 36 16.88 7.15 2.85
N SER A 37 16.94 7.46 4.15
CA SER A 37 15.94 7.01 5.13
C SER A 37 14.53 7.49 4.75
N LEU A 38 14.40 8.73 4.31
CA LEU A 38 13.14 9.33 3.86
C LEU A 38 12.56 8.60 2.62
N LEU A 39 13.40 8.32 1.62
CA LEU A 39 13.00 7.60 0.42
C LEU A 39 12.55 6.17 0.76
N THR A 40 13.31 5.46 1.60
CA THR A 40 12.95 4.12 2.04
C THR A 40 11.61 4.08 2.75
N CYS A 41 11.36 5.00 3.71
CA CYS A 41 10.08 5.09 4.39
C CYS A 41 8.94 5.36 3.38
N SER A 42 9.16 6.26 2.42
CA SER A 42 8.16 6.61 1.41
C SER A 42 7.78 5.42 0.52
N SER A 43 8.77 4.65 0.05
CA SER A 43 8.52 3.43 -0.73
C SER A 43 7.76 2.37 0.09
N ARG A 44 8.10 2.21 1.38
CA ARG A 44 7.43 1.26 2.28
C ARG A 44 5.97 1.65 2.54
N ILE A 45 5.70 2.94 2.75
CA ILE A 45 4.32 3.46 2.90
C ILE A 45 3.48 3.13 1.66
N LEU A 46 4.00 3.42 0.47
CA LEU A 46 3.31 3.11 -0.78
C LEU A 46 3.01 1.62 -0.92
N ALA A 47 4.01 0.77 -0.66
CA ALA A 47 3.84 -0.69 -0.73
C ALA A 47 2.76 -1.19 0.24
N TYR A 48 2.77 -0.73 1.49
CA TYR A 48 1.78 -1.10 2.49
C TYR A 48 0.38 -0.57 2.16
N MET A 49 0.27 0.65 1.62
CA MET A 49 -1.03 1.18 1.17
C MET A 49 -1.60 0.38 0.00
N SER A 50 -0.77 0.02 -0.99
CA SER A 50 -1.20 -0.84 -2.10
C SER A 50 -1.64 -2.22 -1.62
N GLU A 51 -0.94 -2.81 -0.64
CA GLU A 51 -1.34 -4.07 -0.03
C GLU A 51 -2.68 -3.96 0.72
N LEU A 52 -2.84 -2.92 1.55
CA LEU A 52 -4.09 -2.66 2.27
C LEU A 52 -5.26 -2.47 1.32
N GLN A 53 -5.05 -1.76 0.20
CA GLN A 53 -6.07 -1.56 -0.81
C GLN A 53 -6.50 -2.89 -1.45
N ARG A 54 -5.55 -3.73 -1.87
CA ARG A 54 -5.85 -5.06 -2.42
C ARG A 54 -6.64 -5.94 -1.45
N MET A 55 -6.30 -5.90 -0.17
CA MET A 55 -7.05 -6.64 0.87
C MET A 55 -8.49 -6.14 1.01
N LYS A 56 -8.70 -4.82 0.96
CA LYS A 56 -10.04 -4.22 1.01
C LYS A 56 -10.86 -4.59 -0.22
N GLU A 57 -10.27 -4.51 -1.41
CA GLU A 57 -10.91 -4.91 -2.67
C GLU A 57 -11.32 -6.39 -2.64
N ALA A 58 -10.42 -7.28 -2.22
CA ALA A 58 -10.73 -8.71 -2.09
C ALA A 58 -11.88 -8.98 -1.10
N GLN A 59 -11.92 -8.28 0.04
CA GLN A 59 -13.02 -8.39 1.00
C GLN A 59 -14.35 -7.90 0.43
N VAL A 60 -14.34 -6.78 -0.29
CA VAL A 60 -15.54 -6.25 -0.97
C VAL A 60 -16.03 -7.25 -2.01
N MET A 61 -15.14 -7.80 -2.83
CA MET A 61 -15.49 -8.81 -3.84
C MET A 61 -16.11 -10.06 -3.22
N GLN A 62 -15.57 -10.56 -2.09
CA GLN A 62 -16.17 -11.68 -1.37
C GLN A 62 -17.57 -11.34 -0.83
N ARG A 63 -17.78 -10.13 -0.31
CA ARG A 63 -19.10 -9.69 0.20
C ARG A 63 -20.12 -9.55 -0.93
N VAL A 64 -19.70 -9.05 -2.09
CA VAL A 64 -20.55 -8.94 -3.29
C VAL A 64 -20.89 -10.32 -3.84
N ALA A 65 -19.92 -11.22 -3.98
CA ALA A 65 -20.15 -12.60 -4.43
C ALA A 65 -21.12 -13.38 -3.54
N ARG A 66 -21.11 -13.14 -2.22
CA ARG A 66 -22.04 -13.79 -1.28
C ARG A 66 -23.46 -13.21 -1.31
N ARG A 67 -23.62 -11.95 -1.69
CA ARG A 67 -24.94 -11.28 -1.82
C ARG A 67 -25.57 -11.53 -3.18
N SER A 68 -24.76 -11.64 -4.21
CA SER A 68 -25.18 -11.85 -5.59
C SER A 68 -24.90 -13.30 -5.95
N GLY A 69 -25.84 -14.21 -5.65
CA GLY A 69 -25.67 -15.66 -5.79
C GLY A 69 -25.35 -16.21 -7.20
N PHE A 70 -24.95 -15.40 -8.19
CA PHE A 70 -24.63 -15.89 -9.53
C PHE A 70 -23.78 -14.98 -10.45
N LEU A 71 -22.90 -14.09 -9.98
CA LEU A 71 -22.00 -13.37 -10.92
C LEU A 71 -20.56 -13.33 -10.42
N LEU A 72 -19.79 -14.36 -10.79
CA LEU A 72 -18.35 -14.44 -10.58
C LEU A 72 -17.64 -13.57 -11.63
N PHE A 73 -17.65 -12.25 -11.47
CA PHE A 73 -16.74 -11.39 -12.22
C PHE A 73 -15.35 -11.50 -11.57
N SER A 74 -14.57 -12.50 -11.97
CA SER A 74 -13.18 -12.64 -11.54
C SER A 74 -12.34 -11.58 -12.23
N VAL A 75 -12.09 -10.46 -11.55
CA VAL A 75 -11.03 -9.52 -11.93
C VAL A 75 -9.70 -10.17 -11.56
N ALA A 76 -8.99 -10.66 -12.57
CA ALA A 76 -7.60 -11.08 -12.43
C ALA A 76 -6.70 -9.83 -12.25
N PRO A 77 -5.60 -9.91 -11.47
CA PRO A 77 -4.68 -8.79 -11.24
C PRO A 77 -3.81 -8.43 -12.47
N SER A 78 -4.16 -8.92 -13.66
CA SER A 78 -3.52 -8.58 -14.94
C SER A 78 -4.64 -8.28 -15.93
N ASN A 79 -4.54 -7.13 -16.59
CA ASN A 79 -5.57 -6.46 -17.40
C ASN A 79 -6.14 -7.27 -18.60
N ASN A 80 -6.70 -8.45 -18.36
CA ASN A 80 -7.41 -9.22 -19.37
C ASN A 80 -8.78 -9.62 -18.81
N VAL A 81 -9.83 -9.00 -19.33
CA VAL A 81 -11.21 -9.37 -19.01
C VAL A 81 -11.52 -10.63 -19.80
N CYS A 82 -11.49 -11.79 -19.14
CA CYS A 82 -11.98 -13.02 -19.73
C CYS A 82 -13.49 -13.14 -19.46
N VAL A 83 -14.29 -12.82 -20.47
CA VAL A 83 -15.72 -13.17 -20.53
C VAL A 83 -15.83 -14.64 -20.92
N ASN A 84 -16.17 -15.50 -19.97
CA ASN A 84 -16.63 -16.85 -20.29
C ASN A 84 -18.15 -16.83 -20.44
N SER A 85 -18.61 -16.81 -21.69
CA SER A 85 -19.99 -17.18 -22.04
C SER A 85 -20.18 -18.66 -21.73
N ILE A 86 -21.09 -18.98 -20.82
CA ILE A 86 -21.56 -20.36 -20.64
C ILE A 86 -22.64 -20.57 -21.70
N SER A 87 -22.39 -21.50 -22.64
CA SER A 87 -23.40 -22.04 -23.58
C SER A 87 -24.59 -22.64 -22.86
#